data_AF-A0A6B0WB73-F1
#
_entry.id   AF-A0A6B0WB73-F1
#
_cell.length_a   1.000
_cell.length_b   1.000
_cell.length_c   1.000
_cell.angle_alpha   90.00
_cell.angle_beta   90.00
_cell.angle_gamma   90.00
#
_symmetry.space_group_name_H-M   'P 1'
#
loop_
_entity.id
_entity.type
_entity.pdbx_description
1 polymer ?
#
loop_
_entity_poly.entity_id
_entity_poly.type
_entity_poly.pdbx_seq_one_letter_code
_entity_poly.pdbx_strand_id
1 'polypeptide(L)'
;MDYALGSPAHTLVLARSFGHSDAYQHVVEEVNTSDSRQGGTENVLVYADMAYLEYPNGGAVFSTSSIAWSGSLSYNDYDNDVSRITENVLRRFAADEPIPWPGGADAAP
;
A
#
# COMPACT_ATOMS: atom_id res chain seq x y z
N MET A 1 -1.08 -2.53 6.59
CA MET A 1 -0.44 -1.48 7.41
C MET A 1 -0.42 -1.94 8.84
N ASP A 2 0.72 -1.77 9.49
CA ASP A 2 0.86 -2.12 10.90
C ASP A 2 1.77 -1.11 11.60
N TYR A 3 1.18 -0.33 12.51
CA TYR A 3 1.88 0.68 13.29
C TYR A 3 2.68 0.06 14.45
N ALA A 4 2.27 -1.11 14.96
CA ALA A 4 3.02 -1.82 15.99
C ALA A 4 4.33 -2.42 15.41
N LEU A 5 4.33 -2.76 14.11
CA LEU A 5 5.51 -3.22 13.38
C LEU A 5 6.33 -2.09 12.75
N GLY A 6 5.98 -0.82 13.00
CA GLY A 6 6.83 0.34 12.67
C GLY A 6 6.41 1.15 11.44
N SER A 7 5.20 0.96 10.90
CA SER A 7 4.66 1.90 9.90
C SER A 7 4.60 3.33 10.48
N PRO A 8 5.09 4.37 9.78
CA PRO A 8 5.01 5.75 10.27
C PRO A 8 3.56 6.20 10.52
N ALA A 9 3.33 6.95 11.59
CA ALA A 9 1.98 7.33 12.03
C ALA A 9 1.21 8.20 11.03
N HIS A 10 1.91 8.96 10.19
CA HIS A 10 1.28 9.79 9.14
C HIS A 10 1.05 9.05 7.83
N THR A 11 1.31 7.73 7.76
CA THR A 11 1.13 7.00 6.51
C THR A 11 -0.35 6.95 6.12
N LEU A 12 -0.64 7.33 4.89
CA LEU A 12 -1.98 7.29 4.34
C LEU A 12 -2.28 5.90 3.77
N VAL A 13 -3.40 5.31 4.18
CA VAL A 13 -3.97 4.10 3.55
C VAL A 13 -4.97 4.55 2.49
N LEU A 14 -4.58 4.39 1.23
CA LEU A 14 -5.36 4.85 0.07
C LEU A 14 -6.46 3.85 -0.30
N ALA A 15 -6.15 2.57 -0.23
CA ALA A 15 -7.07 1.48 -0.56
C ALA A 15 -6.65 0.19 0.15
N ARG A 16 -7.62 -0.71 0.34
CA ARG A 16 -7.39 -2.07 0.85
C ARG A 16 -8.05 -3.08 -0.10
N SER A 17 -7.32 -4.12 -0.46
CA SER A 17 -7.87 -5.24 -1.25
C SER A 17 -8.91 -6.02 -0.44
N PHE A 18 -9.91 -6.59 -1.09
CA PHE A 18 -10.91 -7.46 -0.48
C PHE A 18 -11.29 -8.61 -1.42
N GLY A 19 -12.13 -9.54 -0.93
CA GLY A 19 -12.65 -10.65 -1.74
C GLY A 19 -11.70 -11.84 -1.89
N HIS A 20 -10.78 -12.02 -0.93
CA HIS A 20 -9.83 -13.14 -0.92
C HIS A 20 -10.54 -14.45 -0.54
N SER A 21 -10.22 -15.53 -1.26
CA SER A 21 -10.68 -16.87 -0.91
C SER A 21 -9.77 -17.51 0.15
N ASP A 22 -10.18 -18.68 0.67
CA ASP A 22 -9.37 -19.45 1.62
C ASP A 22 -8.11 -20.08 0.99
N ALA A 23 -7.89 -19.94 -0.31
CA ALA A 23 -6.60 -20.25 -0.91
C ALA A 23 -5.49 -19.28 -0.44
N TYR A 24 -5.86 -18.08 0.00
CA TYR A 24 -4.95 -17.12 0.62
C TYR A 24 -4.96 -17.32 2.12
N GLN A 25 -3.77 -17.42 2.70
CA GLN A 25 -3.57 -17.70 4.12
C GLN A 25 -2.79 -16.56 4.77
N HIS A 26 -3.05 -16.33 6.05
CA HIS A 26 -2.22 -15.43 6.84
C HIS A 26 -0.81 -15.99 7.04
N VAL A 27 0.14 -15.08 7.26
CA VAL A 27 1.57 -15.39 7.33
C VAL A 27 1.88 -16.15 8.63
N VAL A 28 2.64 -17.25 8.55
CA VAL A 28 2.80 -18.18 9.67
C VAL A 28 3.56 -17.53 10.84
N GLU A 29 4.42 -16.57 10.54
CA GLU A 29 5.21 -15.79 11.48
C GLU A 29 4.35 -15.00 12.48
N GLU A 30 3.09 -14.70 12.14
CA GLU A 30 2.15 -13.98 13.00
C GLU A 30 1.07 -14.90 13.63
N VAL A 31 1.13 -16.21 13.37
CA VAL A 31 0.20 -17.20 13.92
C VAL A 31 0.72 -17.80 15.23
N ASN A 32 0.26 -17.25 16.35
CA ASN A 32 0.66 -17.72 17.70
C ASN A 32 0.05 -19.07 18.11
N THR A 33 -1.07 -19.47 17.50
CA THR A 33 -1.74 -20.75 17.79
C THR A 33 -2.30 -21.31 16.51
N SER A 34 -2.03 -22.59 16.26
CA SER A 34 -2.54 -23.28 15.09
C SER A 34 -4.05 -23.49 15.23
N ASP A 35 -4.81 -22.82 14.38
CA ASP A 35 -6.24 -23.03 14.18
C ASP A 35 -6.55 -23.11 12.68
N SER A 36 -7.82 -23.34 12.33
CA SER A 36 -8.26 -23.43 10.93
C SER A 36 -8.78 -22.09 10.37
N ARG A 37 -8.60 -20.98 11.09
CA ARG A 37 -9.25 -19.69 10.80
C ARG A 37 -8.30 -18.68 10.15
N GLN A 38 -7.37 -19.18 9.33
CA GLN A 38 -6.31 -18.38 8.72
C GLN A 38 -6.58 -18.01 7.25
N GLY A 39 -7.67 -18.51 6.67
CA GLY A 39 -8.07 -18.26 5.28
C GLY A 39 -8.64 -16.86 5.05
N GLY A 40 -8.52 -16.36 3.82
CA GLY A 40 -8.94 -15.00 3.44
C GLY A 40 -10.44 -14.70 3.58
N THR A 41 -11.31 -15.71 3.68
CA THR A 41 -12.74 -15.45 3.95
C THR A 41 -13.03 -15.20 5.43
N GLU A 42 -12.14 -15.62 6.34
CA GLU A 42 -12.33 -15.49 7.79
C GLU A 42 -11.32 -14.55 8.46
N ASN A 43 -10.04 -14.60 8.06
CA ASN A 43 -8.97 -13.85 8.68
C ASN A 43 -8.88 -12.43 8.11
N VAL A 44 -9.22 -11.45 8.95
CA VAL A 44 -9.19 -10.01 8.62
C VAL A 44 -7.80 -9.45 8.33
N LEU A 45 -6.74 -10.23 8.55
CA LEU A 45 -5.35 -9.87 8.26
C LEU A 45 -4.91 -10.31 6.85
N VAL A 46 -5.75 -11.00 6.09
CA VAL A 46 -5.48 -11.38 4.70
C VAL A 46 -5.94 -10.24 3.79
N TYR A 47 -5.05 -9.27 3.57
CA TYR A 47 -5.25 -8.17 2.64
C TYR A 47 -3.92 -7.55 2.21
N ALA A 48 -3.97 -6.72 1.17
CA ALA A 48 -2.94 -5.78 0.78
C ALA A 48 -3.45 -4.34 1.00
N ASP A 49 -2.61 -3.49 1.60
CA ASP A 49 -2.88 -2.06 1.72
C ASP A 49 -2.06 -1.27 0.71
N MET A 50 -2.72 -0.43 -0.07
CA MET A 50 -2.06 0.61 -0.84
C MET A 50 -1.76 1.79 0.08
N ALA A 51 -0.48 2.12 0.20
CA ALA A 51 0.02 3.10 1.16
C ALA A 51 0.84 4.20 0.49
N TYR A 52 0.76 5.39 1.07
CA TYR A 52 1.56 6.54 0.67
C TYR A 52 2.05 7.31 1.89
N LEU A 53 3.34 7.66 1.89
CA LEU A 53 3.94 8.49 2.94
C LEU A 53 4.94 9.46 2.35
N GLU A 54 4.94 10.67 2.87
CA GLU A 54 5.92 11.70 2.58
C GLU A 54 7.10 11.64 3.57
N TYR A 55 8.25 12.14 3.14
CA TYR A 55 9.48 12.24 3.91
C TYR A 55 10.00 13.68 3.91
N PRO A 56 10.84 14.05 4.89
CA PRO A 56 11.56 15.32 4.86
C PRO A 56 12.36 15.50 3.56
N ASN A 57 12.65 16.76 3.21
CA ASN A 57 13.37 17.14 1.98
C ASN A 57 12.66 16.75 0.67
N GLY A 58 11.33 16.63 0.71
CA GLY A 58 10.51 16.47 -0.50
C GLY A 58 10.45 15.05 -1.06
N GLY A 59 10.89 14.04 -0.29
CA GLY A 59 10.75 12.64 -0.68
C GLY A 59 9.36 12.07 -0.37
N ALA A 60 9.03 10.94 -0.98
CA ALA A 60 7.89 10.12 -0.59
C ALA A 60 8.09 8.67 -1.01
N VAL A 61 7.28 7.80 -0.42
CA VAL A 61 7.19 6.39 -0.74
C VAL A 61 5.73 6.07 -1.06
N PHE A 62 5.54 5.33 -2.15
CA PHE A 62 4.27 4.75 -2.54
C PHE A 62 4.43 3.22 -2.59
N SER A 63 3.49 2.49 -1.98
CA SER A 63 3.47 1.02 -1.98
C SER A 63 2.10 0.50 -2.41
N THR A 64 2.08 -0.43 -3.34
CA THR A 64 0.86 -1.11 -3.81
C THR A 64 0.57 -2.40 -3.05
N SER A 65 1.59 -2.95 -2.36
CA SER A 65 1.55 -4.14 -1.50
C SER A 65 0.94 -5.40 -2.15
N SER A 66 1.00 -5.52 -3.48
CA SER A 66 0.51 -6.69 -4.22
C SER A 66 1.46 -7.05 -5.36
N ILE A 67 1.89 -8.31 -5.40
CA ILE A 67 2.75 -8.84 -6.47
C ILE A 67 2.06 -8.80 -7.84
N ALA A 68 0.73 -8.96 -7.85
CA ALA A 68 -0.04 -8.99 -9.09
C ALA A 68 -0.23 -7.59 -9.71
N TRP A 69 0.11 -6.50 -8.98
CA TRP A 69 -0.12 -5.12 -9.42
C TRP A 69 0.45 -4.85 -10.82
N SER A 70 1.71 -5.19 -11.05
CA SER A 70 2.38 -4.95 -12.34
C SER A 70 1.75 -5.75 -13.49
N GLY A 71 1.19 -6.93 -13.19
CA GLY A 71 0.48 -7.75 -14.18
C GLY A 71 -0.84 -7.12 -14.63
N SER A 72 -1.45 -6.27 -13.81
CA SER A 72 -2.70 -5.59 -14.13
C SER A 72 -2.52 -4.32 -14.97
N LEU A 73 -1.29 -3.83 -15.17
CA LEU A 73 -1.04 -2.58 -15.91
C LEU A 73 -1.55 -2.67 -17.36
N SER A 74 -1.23 -3.74 -18.08
CA SER A 74 -1.61 -3.89 -19.50
C SER A 74 -3.05 -4.32 -19.73
N TYR A 75 -3.86 -4.45 -18.67
CA TYR A 75 -5.28 -4.79 -18.82
C TYR A 75 -6.03 -3.70 -19.60
N ASN A 76 -6.98 -4.11 -20.44
CA ASN A 76 -7.84 -3.21 -21.22
C ASN A 76 -7.06 -2.12 -21.96
N ASP A 77 -6.00 -2.52 -22.69
CA ASP A 77 -5.12 -1.61 -23.44
C ASP A 77 -4.57 -0.44 -22.59
N TYR A 78 -4.21 -0.73 -21.34
CA TYR A 78 -3.72 0.22 -20.32
C TYR A 78 -4.76 1.23 -19.82
N ASP A 79 -6.03 1.16 -20.26
CA ASP A 79 -7.12 1.98 -19.75
C ASP A 79 -7.78 1.31 -18.54
N ASN A 80 -7.12 1.47 -17.39
CA ASN A 80 -7.58 0.94 -16.11
C ASN A 80 -7.03 1.76 -14.94
N ASP A 81 -7.58 1.54 -13.74
CA ASP A 81 -7.21 2.28 -12.54
C ASP A 81 -5.77 2.01 -12.09
N VAL A 82 -5.25 0.79 -12.25
CA VAL A 82 -3.87 0.42 -11.88
C VAL A 82 -2.86 1.24 -12.69
N SER A 83 -3.07 1.33 -14.00
CA SER A 83 -2.25 2.14 -14.90
C SER A 83 -2.35 3.63 -14.58
N ARG A 84 -3.56 4.15 -14.41
CA ARG A 84 -3.78 5.57 -14.06
C ARG A 84 -3.13 5.95 -12.73
N ILE A 85 -3.29 5.14 -11.69
CA ILE A 85 -2.68 5.37 -10.38
C ILE A 85 -1.15 5.36 -10.50
N THR A 86 -0.59 4.35 -11.18
CA THR A 86 0.85 4.22 -11.35
C THR A 86 1.42 5.40 -12.14
N GLU A 87 0.76 5.80 -13.23
CA GLU A 87 1.14 6.97 -14.02
C GLU A 87 1.13 8.26 -13.18
N ASN A 88 0.08 8.49 -12.39
CA ASN A 88 -0.02 9.66 -11.52
C ASN A 88 1.14 9.74 -10.51
N VAL A 89 1.48 8.62 -9.86
CA VAL A 89 2.58 8.54 -8.91
C VAL A 89 3.91 8.81 -9.61
N LEU A 90 4.18 8.13 -10.74
CA LEU A 90 5.42 8.30 -11.49
C LEU A 90 5.59 9.74 -12.00
N ARG A 91 4.53 10.34 -12.54
CA ARG A 91 4.56 11.75 -12.96
C ARG A 91 4.86 12.68 -11.80
N ARG A 92 4.24 12.46 -10.64
CA ARG A 92 4.47 13.29 -9.45
C ARG A 92 5.88 13.14 -8.90
N PHE A 93 6.45 11.94 -8.92
CA PHE A 93 7.79 11.65 -8.40
C PHE A 93 8.90 12.09 -9.35
N ALA A 94 8.62 12.14 -10.65
CA ALA A 94 9.57 12.61 -11.66
C ALA A 94 9.57 14.15 -11.83
N ALA A 95 8.62 14.87 -11.23
CA ALA A 95 8.58 16.32 -11.27
C ALA A 95 9.67 16.93 -10.37
N ASP A 96 10.26 18.06 -10.78
CA ASP A 96 11.28 18.79 -10.01
C ASP A 96 10.72 19.47 -8.74
N GLU A 97 9.41 19.43 -8.54
CA GLU A 97 8.73 20.01 -7.39
C GLU A 97 8.80 19.07 -6.18
N PRO A 98 9.27 19.54 -5.01
CA PRO A 98 9.36 18.70 -3.81
C PRO A 98 7.97 18.25 -3.36
N ILE A 99 7.89 17.06 -2.78
CA ILE A 99 6.64 16.58 -2.19
C ILE A 99 6.35 17.35 -0.90
N PRO A 100 5.17 17.98 -0.76
CA PRO A 100 4.85 18.78 0.41
C PRO A 100 4.80 17.91 1.66
N TRP A 101 5.39 18.40 2.74
CA TRP A 101 5.29 17.73 4.04
C TRP A 101 3.85 17.82 4.57
N PRO A 102 3.25 16.72 5.05
CA PRO A 102 1.87 16.71 5.53
C PRO A 102 1.63 17.60 6.75
N GLY A 103 2.68 17.94 7.52
CA GLY A 103 2.62 18.86 8.66
C GLY A 103 2.81 20.34 8.34
N GLY A 104 2.99 20.73 7.07
CA GLY A 104 3.31 22.12 6.68
C GLY A 104 4.80 22.49 6.87
N ALA A 105 5.21 23.67 6.39
CA ALA A 105 6.61 24.12 6.37
C ALA A 105 7.27 24.24 7.75
N ASP A 106 6.46 24.38 8.81
CA ASP A 106 6.92 24.61 10.19
C ASP A 106 7.12 23.32 11.01
N ALA A 107 6.84 22.15 10.41
CA ALA A 107 6.90 20.85 11.07
C ALA A 107 8.04 19.95 10.55
N ALA A 108 9.03 20.53 9.86
CA ALA A 108 10.28 19.83 9.60
C ALA A 108 11.10 19.75 10.91
N PRO A 109 11.71 18.59 11.25
CA PRO A 109 12.54 18.43 12.43
C PRO A 109 13.78 19.33 12.43
#